data_AF-A0A395LIH8-F1
#
_entry.id   AF-A0A395LIH8-F1
#
_cell.length_a   1.000
_cell.length_b   1.000
_cell.length_c   1.000
_cell.angle_alpha   90.00
_cell.angle_beta   90.00
_cell.angle_gamma   90.00
#
_symmetry.space_group_name_H-M   'P 1'
#
loop_
_entity.id
_entity.type
_entity.pdbx_description
1 polymer ?
#
loop_
_entity_poly.entity_id
_entity_poly.type
_entity_poly.pdbx_seq_one_letter_code
_entity_poly.pdbx_strand_id
1 'polypeptide(L)'
;MTSLAASLPFSSPRSRRPARFDIGPVTRTIVGLACFTMTFACVIALGKAALGMVDNLQHYAKLPIIIHVATVLPAIPLGGYLLLAPKGTPMHKMLGKVWLMLMLVTATSAIFIQSTGGFSFIHLFVPITFHAAWRVVATARKGDIAGHKKQIVLIYLTALMIPGIFAFVLPGRLMNVMLLG
;
A
#
# COMPACT_ATOMS: atom_id res chain seq x y z
N MET A 1 -24.45 -71.33 -9.33
CA MET A 1 -25.03 -69.98 -9.20
C MET A 1 -24.19 -69.18 -8.23
N THR A 2 -23.10 -68.57 -8.69
CA THR A 2 -22.15 -67.79 -7.89
C THR A 2 -22.30 -66.32 -8.26
N SER A 3 -22.90 -65.54 -7.35
CA SER A 3 -23.12 -64.11 -7.51
C SER A 3 -21.88 -63.35 -7.00
N LEU A 4 -21.11 -62.76 -7.92
CA LEU A 4 -20.01 -61.83 -7.60
C LEU A 4 -20.59 -60.40 -7.53
N ALA A 5 -20.79 -59.91 -6.30
CA ALA A 5 -21.11 -58.52 -6.05
C ALA A 5 -19.81 -57.69 -6.12
N ALA A 6 -19.64 -56.92 -7.19
CA ALA A 6 -18.57 -55.95 -7.33
C ALA A 6 -18.91 -54.68 -6.54
N SER A 7 -18.23 -54.48 -5.41
CA SER A 7 -18.30 -53.24 -4.64
C SER A 7 -17.50 -52.14 -5.35
N LEU A 8 -18.20 -51.13 -5.89
CA LEU A 8 -17.59 -49.93 -6.45
C LEU A 8 -16.99 -49.06 -5.32
N PRO A 9 -15.75 -48.54 -5.47
CA PRO A 9 -15.17 -47.65 -4.48
C PRO A 9 -15.83 -46.26 -4.56
N PHE A 10 -16.39 -45.83 -3.43
CA PHE A 10 -16.86 -44.45 -3.24
C PHE A 10 -15.69 -43.47 -3.44
N SER A 11 -15.76 -42.69 -4.51
CA SER A 11 -14.84 -41.58 -4.74
C SER A 11 -15.25 -40.39 -3.88
N SER A 12 -14.55 -40.16 -2.76
CA SER A 12 -14.76 -38.98 -1.92
C SER A 12 -14.48 -37.70 -2.71
N PRO A 13 -15.39 -36.70 -2.74
CA PRO A 13 -15.10 -35.42 -3.36
C PRO A 13 -14.00 -34.74 -2.54
N ARG A 14 -12.82 -34.57 -3.14
CA ARG A 14 -11.76 -33.72 -2.57
C ARG A 14 -12.33 -32.32 -2.40
N SER A 15 -12.60 -31.91 -1.16
CA SER A 15 -12.91 -30.52 -0.82
C SER A 15 -11.76 -29.64 -1.33
N ARG A 16 -11.98 -28.94 -2.46
CA ARG A 16 -11.06 -27.91 -2.94
C ARG A 16 -11.09 -26.79 -1.91
N ARG A 17 -10.11 -26.76 -1.00
CA ARG A 17 -9.83 -25.58 -0.18
C ARG A 17 -9.72 -24.38 -1.12
N PRO A 18 -10.49 -23.30 -0.95
CA PRO A 18 -10.33 -22.11 -1.77
C PRO A 18 -8.89 -21.63 -1.62
N ALA A 19 -8.25 -21.30 -2.75
CA ALA A 19 -6.89 -20.79 -2.78
C ALA A 19 -6.82 -19.54 -1.90
N ARG A 20 -6.37 -19.72 -0.65
CA ARG A 20 -6.17 -18.63 0.30
C ARG A 20 -5.17 -17.69 -0.36
N PHE A 21 -5.53 -16.42 -0.49
CA PHE A 21 -4.57 -15.38 -0.85
C PHE A 21 -3.55 -15.29 0.30
N ASP A 22 -2.52 -16.13 0.24
CA ASP A 22 -1.49 -16.26 1.26
C ASP A 22 -0.22 -15.68 0.68
N ILE A 23 0.08 -14.42 0.99
CA ILE A 23 1.42 -13.89 0.73
C ILE A 23 2.38 -14.75 1.57
N GLY A 24 3.44 -15.28 0.94
CA GLY A 24 4.36 -16.19 1.62
C GLY A 24 4.87 -15.59 2.94
N PRO A 25 5.27 -16.42 3.92
CA PRO A 25 5.59 -15.96 5.27
C PRO A 25 6.61 -14.82 5.28
N VAL A 26 7.64 -14.91 4.42
CA VAL A 26 8.64 -13.85 4.25
C VAL A 26 8.03 -12.53 3.79
N THR A 27 7.21 -12.52 2.73
CA THR A 27 6.52 -11.31 2.25
C THR A 27 5.62 -10.73 3.32
N ARG A 28 4.93 -11.58 4.08
CA ARG A 28 4.05 -11.15 5.16
C ARG A 28 4.83 -10.43 6.27
N THR A 29 5.98 -10.99 6.68
CA THR A 29 6.87 -10.37 7.65
C THR A 29 7.42 -9.04 7.13
N ILE A 30 7.89 -8.98 5.87
CA ILE A 30 8.39 -7.75 5.25
C ILE A 30 7.32 -6.66 5.26
N VAL A 31 6.10 -6.98 4.81
CA VAL A 31 4.98 -6.03 4.78
C VAL A 31 4.64 -5.56 6.20
N GLY A 32 4.59 -6.48 7.17
CA GLY A 32 4.31 -6.16 8.56
C GLY A 32 5.35 -5.19 9.16
N LEU A 33 6.64 -5.51 9.00
CA LEU A 33 7.74 -4.66 9.48
C LEU A 33 7.74 -3.30 8.78
N ALA A 34 7.64 -3.26 7.46
CA ALA A 34 7.60 -2.01 6.70
C ALA A 34 6.41 -1.13 7.13
N CYS A 35 5.22 -1.72 7.26
CA CYS A 35 4.02 -1.03 7.72
C CYS A 35 4.22 -0.46 9.13
N PHE A 36 4.68 -1.29 10.07
CA PHE A 36 4.87 -0.89 11.46
C PHE A 36 5.89 0.24 11.57
N THR A 37 7.07 0.06 10.99
CA THR A 37 8.15 1.05 11.04
C THR A 37 7.73 2.38 10.42
N MET A 38 7.12 2.36 9.23
CA MET A 38 6.68 3.59 8.57
C MET A 38 5.56 4.30 9.36
N THR A 39 4.57 3.53 9.85
CA THR A 39 3.48 4.10 10.67
C THR A 39 4.03 4.71 11.95
N PHE A 40 4.95 4.03 12.63
CA PHE A 40 5.58 4.52 13.85
C PHE A 40 6.37 5.81 13.58
N ALA A 41 7.18 5.86 12.52
CA ALA A 41 7.91 7.07 12.13
C ALA A 41 6.95 8.24 11.82
N CYS A 42 5.84 8.00 11.12
CA CYS A 42 4.81 9.00 10.87
C CYS A 42 4.19 9.52 12.19
N VAL A 43 3.87 8.62 13.13
CA VAL A 43 3.30 9.03 14.43
C VAL A 43 4.26 9.89 15.23
N ILE A 44 5.55 9.52 15.30
CA ILE A 44 6.56 10.32 15.99
C ILE A 44 6.72 11.71 15.33
N ALA A 45 6.84 11.75 14.01
CA ALA A 45 6.99 13.01 13.27
C ALA A 45 5.78 13.94 13.47
N LEU A 46 4.56 13.41 13.37
CA LEU A 46 3.34 14.18 13.61
C LEU A 46 3.20 14.60 15.08
N GLY A 47 3.59 13.74 16.03
CA GLY A 47 3.60 14.04 17.45
C GLY A 47 4.52 15.20 17.79
N LYS A 48 5.77 15.18 17.30
CA LYS A 48 6.73 16.29 17.46
C LYS A 48 6.19 17.59 16.87
N ALA A 49 5.63 17.53 15.66
CA ALA A 49 5.04 18.70 15.01
C ALA A 49 3.84 19.26 15.79
N ALA A 50 2.96 18.39 16.29
CA ALA A 50 1.78 18.78 17.07
C ALA A 50 2.13 19.38 18.44
N LEU A 51 3.24 18.92 19.05
CA LEU A 51 3.77 19.45 20.31
C LEU A 51 4.55 20.77 20.13
N GLY A 52 4.66 21.29 18.90
CA GLY A 52 5.40 22.53 18.62
C GLY A 52 6.91 22.38 18.76
N MET A 53 7.45 21.15 18.69
CA MET A 53 8.88 20.87 18.80
C MET A 53 9.65 21.07 17.49
N VAL A 54 8.96 21.50 16.43
CA VAL A 54 9.51 21.62 15.07
C VAL A 54 9.22 23.01 14.55
N ASP A 55 10.27 23.76 14.27
CA ASP A 55 10.16 25.13 13.79
C ASP A 55 9.87 25.19 12.27
N ASN A 56 9.41 26.34 11.80
CA ASN A 56 9.29 26.67 10.37
C ASN A 56 8.33 25.79 9.53
N LEU A 57 7.38 25.09 10.16
CA LEU A 57 6.39 24.26 9.45
C LEU A 57 5.52 25.06 8.46
N GLN A 58 5.33 26.36 8.70
CA GLN A 58 4.60 27.29 7.82
C GLN A 58 5.11 27.30 6.36
N HIS A 59 6.40 27.03 6.12
CA HIS A 59 6.95 26.94 4.77
C HIS A 59 6.33 25.81 3.94
N TYR A 60 5.82 24.77 4.61
CA TYR A 60 5.22 23.59 4.01
C TYR A 60 3.70 23.63 3.96
N ALA A 61 3.06 24.70 4.44
CA ALA A 61 1.61 24.89 4.46
C ALA A 61 1.03 25.21 3.06
N LYS A 62 1.46 24.46 2.04
CA LYS A 62 0.98 24.55 0.66
C LYS A 62 -0.11 23.52 0.44
N LEU A 63 -1.19 23.90 -0.23
CA LEU A 63 -2.35 23.05 -0.45
C LEU A 63 -2.00 21.65 -1.02
N PRO A 64 -1.12 21.51 -2.04
CA PRO A 64 -0.76 20.18 -2.55
C PRO A 64 -0.07 19.30 -1.51
N ILE A 65 0.77 19.88 -0.64
CA ILE A 65 1.47 19.13 0.42
C ILE A 65 0.46 18.64 1.45
N ILE A 66 -0.48 19.49 1.87
CA ILE A 66 -1.53 19.13 2.82
C ILE A 66 -2.36 17.96 2.28
N ILE A 67 -2.82 18.05 1.03
CA ILE A 67 -3.59 16.99 0.37
C ILE A 67 -2.77 15.70 0.33
N HIS A 68 -1.52 15.78 -0.14
CA HIS A 68 -0.65 14.61 -0.26
C HIS A 68 -0.44 13.89 1.08
N VAL A 69 -0.10 14.65 2.13
CA VAL A 69 0.12 14.11 3.48
C VAL A 69 -1.17 13.52 4.05
N ALA A 70 -2.30 14.24 3.91
CA ALA A 70 -3.60 13.78 4.39
C ALA A 70 -4.05 12.46 3.73
N THR A 71 -3.68 12.21 2.48
CA THR A 71 -4.05 10.97 1.79
C THR A 71 -3.04 9.83 1.98
N VAL A 72 -1.73 10.12 2.02
CA VAL A 72 -0.69 9.09 2.12
C VAL A 72 -0.59 8.50 3.53
N LEU A 73 -0.80 9.32 4.57
CA LEU A 73 -0.74 8.88 5.97
C LEU A 73 -1.71 7.74 6.29
N PRO A 74 -3.01 7.82 5.98
CA PRO A 74 -3.92 6.69 6.17
C PRO A 74 -3.67 5.55 5.16
N ALA A 75 -3.10 5.82 3.99
CA ALA A 75 -2.84 4.78 2.98
C ALA A 75 -1.77 3.77 3.43
N ILE A 76 -0.81 4.17 4.27
CA ILE A 76 0.24 3.30 4.83
C ILE A 76 -0.36 2.15 5.67
N PRO A 77 -1.03 2.39 6.81
CA PRO A 77 -1.60 1.33 7.61
C PRO A 77 -2.76 0.62 6.92
N LEU A 78 -3.54 1.31 6.08
CA LEU A 78 -4.62 0.67 5.32
C LEU A 78 -4.09 -0.34 4.30
N GLY A 79 -3.00 -0.02 3.59
CA GLY A 79 -2.37 -0.95 2.66
C GLY A 79 -1.77 -2.17 3.35
N GLY A 80 -1.11 -1.95 4.49
CA GLY A 80 -0.61 -3.03 5.35
C GLY A 80 -1.75 -3.93 5.84
N TYR A 81 -2.83 -3.34 6.33
CA TYR A 81 -4.04 -4.07 6.72
C TYR A 81 -4.59 -4.90 5.56
N LEU A 82 -4.79 -4.31 4.37
CA LEU A 82 -5.33 -5.02 3.20
C LEU A 82 -4.49 -6.25 2.79
N LEU A 83 -3.17 -6.16 2.91
CA LEU A 83 -2.24 -7.25 2.61
C LEU A 83 -2.27 -8.37 3.66
N LEU A 84 -2.48 -8.02 4.93
CA LEU A 84 -2.43 -8.95 6.06
C LEU A 84 -3.80 -9.58 6.38
N ALA A 85 -4.87 -8.80 6.28
CA ALA A 85 -6.25 -9.17 6.62
C ALA A 85 -6.82 -10.26 5.69
N PRO A 86 -7.95 -10.92 6.03
CA PRO A 86 -8.64 -11.84 5.12
C PRO A 86 -9.01 -11.17 3.79
N LYS A 87 -8.90 -11.94 2.70
CA LYS A 87 -8.97 -11.42 1.33
C LYS A 87 -10.24 -11.89 0.65
N GLY A 88 -10.68 -11.14 -0.36
CA GLY A 88 -11.88 -11.46 -1.14
C GLY A 88 -13.21 -11.17 -0.45
N THR A 89 -13.18 -10.68 0.79
CA THR A 89 -14.39 -10.25 1.53
C THR A 89 -14.98 -8.96 0.93
N PRO A 90 -16.28 -8.66 1.16
CA PRO A 90 -16.86 -7.37 0.77
C PRO A 90 -16.08 -6.18 1.34
N MET A 91 -15.63 -6.30 2.61
CA MET A 91 -14.78 -5.30 3.26
C MET A 91 -13.43 -5.12 2.56
N HIS A 92 -12.75 -6.21 2.19
CA HIS A 92 -11.49 -6.13 1.44
C HIS A 92 -11.68 -5.40 0.10
N LYS A 93 -12.78 -5.68 -0.61
CA LYS A 93 -13.09 -5.01 -1.89
C LYS A 93 -13.38 -3.51 -1.70
N MET A 94 -14.14 -3.14 -0.68
CA MET A 94 -14.44 -1.74 -0.37
C MET A 94 -13.17 -0.98 0.03
N LEU A 95 -12.44 -1.48 1.02
CA LEU A 95 -11.21 -0.88 1.51
C LEU A 95 -10.13 -0.82 0.43
N GLY A 96 -10.05 -1.81 -0.46
CA GLY A 96 -9.16 -1.79 -1.62
C GLY A 96 -9.45 -0.65 -2.60
N LYS A 97 -10.72 -0.30 -2.81
CA LYS A 97 -11.11 0.87 -3.61
C LYS A 97 -10.71 2.17 -2.93
N VAL A 98 -10.97 2.29 -1.62
CA VAL A 98 -10.59 3.46 -0.82
C VAL A 98 -9.08 3.66 -0.87
N TRP A 99 -8.31 2.59 -0.62
CA TRP A 99 -6.86 2.63 -0.67
C TRP A 99 -6.35 3.07 -2.04
N LEU A 100 -6.91 2.54 -3.13
CA LEU A 100 -6.52 2.94 -4.48
C LEU A 100 -6.85 4.42 -4.77
N MET A 101 -7.99 4.92 -4.30
CA MET A 101 -8.33 6.34 -4.41
C MET A 101 -7.34 7.22 -3.65
N LEU A 102 -6.96 6.84 -2.42
CA LEU A 102 -5.92 7.56 -1.66
C LEU A 102 -4.60 7.59 -2.42
N MET A 103 -4.18 6.47 -3.00
CA MET A 103 -2.95 6.41 -3.81
C MET A 103 -3.01 7.35 -5.04
N LEU A 104 -4.14 7.40 -5.74
CA LEU A 104 -4.31 8.27 -6.92
C LEU A 104 -4.32 9.75 -6.54
N VAL A 105 -4.99 10.13 -5.46
CA VAL A 105 -4.98 11.53 -4.97
C VAL A 105 -3.58 11.92 -4.48
N THR A 106 -2.88 11.01 -3.79
CA THR A 106 -1.48 11.19 -3.38
C THR A 106 -0.56 11.42 -4.59
N ALA A 107 -0.68 10.59 -5.62
CA ALA A 107 0.13 10.71 -6.83
C ALA A 107 -0.20 12.00 -7.63
N THR A 108 -1.48 12.37 -7.70
CA THR A 108 -1.92 13.59 -8.39
C THR A 108 -1.40 14.84 -7.69
N SER A 109 -1.56 14.92 -6.37
CA SER A 109 -1.06 16.06 -5.58
C SER A 109 0.47 16.16 -5.63
N ALA A 110 1.18 15.03 -5.71
CA ALA A 110 2.63 15.00 -5.82
C ALA A 110 3.18 15.72 -7.07
N ILE A 111 2.42 15.79 -8.18
CA ILE A 111 2.80 16.53 -9.40
C ILE A 111 3.13 18.00 -9.08
N PHE A 112 2.47 18.57 -8.08
CA PHE A 112 2.60 19.97 -7.70
C PHE A 112 3.63 20.18 -6.56
N ILE A 113 4.25 19.11 -6.04
CA ILE A 113 5.23 19.18 -4.94
C ILE A 113 6.65 19.18 -5.50
N GLN A 114 7.08 20.32 -6.01
CA GLN A 114 8.37 20.47 -6.67
C GLN A 114 9.47 20.91 -5.70
N SER A 115 10.71 20.51 -6.01
CA SER A 115 11.91 21.03 -5.34
C SER A 115 12.36 22.32 -6.04
N THR A 116 13.32 23.04 -5.48
CA THR A 116 13.91 24.27 -6.03
C THR A 116 14.29 24.07 -7.51
N GLY A 117 13.43 24.54 -8.43
CA GLY A 117 13.64 24.51 -9.87
C GLY A 117 12.85 23.48 -10.69
N GLY A 118 12.06 22.58 -10.08
CA GLY A 118 11.13 21.72 -10.82
C GLY A 118 10.98 20.27 -10.31
N PHE A 119 10.71 19.36 -11.25
CA PHE A 119 10.53 17.94 -10.97
C PHE A 119 11.82 17.29 -10.46
N SER A 120 11.71 16.60 -9.31
CA SER A 120 12.77 15.75 -8.78
C SER A 120 12.62 14.30 -9.27
N PHE A 121 13.66 13.47 -9.11
CA PHE A 121 13.60 12.04 -9.44
C PHE A 121 12.45 11.28 -8.73
N ILE A 122 11.99 11.77 -7.57
CA ILE A 122 10.85 11.19 -6.83
C ILE A 122 9.55 11.31 -7.63
N HIS A 123 9.45 12.27 -8.55
CA HIS A 123 8.28 12.40 -9.42
C HIS A 123 8.13 11.22 -10.39
N LEU A 124 9.18 10.41 -10.59
CA LEU A 124 9.07 9.17 -11.36
C LEU A 124 8.08 8.18 -10.74
N PHE A 125 7.85 8.25 -9.42
CA PHE A 125 6.86 7.42 -8.75
C PHE A 125 5.42 7.78 -9.11
N VAL A 126 5.15 8.98 -9.64
CA VAL A 126 3.82 9.39 -10.07
C VAL A 126 3.31 8.53 -11.24
N PRO A 127 3.95 8.50 -12.43
CA PRO A 127 3.49 7.64 -13.52
C PRO A 127 3.54 6.16 -13.16
N ILE A 128 4.50 5.72 -12.33
CA ILE A 128 4.55 4.35 -11.81
C ILE A 128 3.28 4.01 -11.02
N THR A 129 2.84 4.92 -10.14
CA THR A 129 1.63 4.72 -9.33
C THR A 129 0.39 4.61 -10.20
N PHE A 130 0.21 5.50 -11.19
CA PHE A 130 -0.92 5.43 -12.11
C PHE A 130 -0.93 4.13 -12.93
N HIS A 131 0.22 3.74 -13.48
CA HIS A 131 0.34 2.50 -14.24
C HIS A 131 0.02 1.27 -13.36
N ALA A 132 0.58 1.21 -12.15
CA ALA A 132 0.35 0.14 -11.21
C ALA A 132 -1.13 0.09 -10.76
N ALA A 133 -1.76 1.24 -10.53
CA ALA A 133 -3.18 1.31 -10.17
C ALA A 133 -4.08 0.75 -11.28
N TRP A 134 -3.81 1.12 -12.54
CA TRP A 134 -4.51 0.53 -13.69
C TRP A 134 -4.32 -0.99 -13.74
N ARG A 135 -3.10 -1.48 -13.55
CA ARG A 135 -2.80 -2.91 -13.52
C ARG A 135 -3.52 -3.66 -12.40
N VAL A 136 -3.58 -3.09 -11.20
CA VAL A 136 -4.29 -3.65 -10.04
C VAL A 136 -5.77 -3.87 -10.38
N VAL A 137 -6.41 -2.88 -10.99
CA VAL A 137 -7.81 -2.94 -11.39
C VAL A 137 -8.01 -3.93 -12.55
N ALA A 138 -7.14 -3.88 -13.57
CA ALA A 138 -7.24 -4.73 -14.75
C ALA A 138 -7.11 -6.22 -14.39
N THR A 139 -6.14 -6.58 -13.54
CA THR A 139 -5.95 -7.96 -13.06
C THR A 139 -7.12 -8.44 -12.21
N ALA A 140 -7.66 -7.60 -11.33
CA ALA A 140 -8.87 -7.91 -10.55
C ALA A 140 -10.10 -8.16 -11.43
N ARG A 141 -10.32 -7.30 -12.44
CA ARG A 141 -11.47 -7.43 -13.38
C ARG A 141 -11.36 -8.67 -14.27
N LYS A 142 -10.15 -9.06 -14.66
CA LYS A 142 -9.88 -10.28 -15.44
C LYS A 142 -9.99 -11.57 -14.62
N GLY A 143 -10.16 -11.48 -13.30
CA GLY A 143 -10.11 -12.64 -12.41
C GLY A 143 -8.70 -13.21 -12.21
N ASP A 144 -7.66 -12.52 -12.67
CA ASP A 144 -6.26 -12.90 -12.45
C ASP A 144 -5.83 -12.50 -11.03
N ILE A 145 -6.18 -13.35 -10.07
CA ILE A 145 -5.90 -13.12 -8.64
C ILE A 145 -4.41 -13.20 -8.33
N ALA A 146 -3.66 -14.04 -9.03
CA ALA A 146 -2.21 -14.16 -8.86
C ALA A 146 -1.51 -12.87 -9.31
N GLY A 147 -1.89 -12.33 -10.47
CA GLY A 147 -1.44 -11.04 -10.97
C GLY A 147 -1.84 -9.89 -10.04
N HIS A 148 -3.10 -9.85 -9.61
CA HIS A 148 -3.60 -8.83 -8.69
C HIS A 148 -2.80 -8.80 -7.38
N LYS A 149 -2.54 -9.98 -6.80
CA LYS A 149 -1.70 -10.13 -5.61
C LYS A 149 -0.31 -9.55 -5.80
N LYS A 150 0.37 -9.94 -6.89
CA LYS A 150 1.72 -9.47 -7.19
C LYS A 150 1.75 -7.96 -7.36
N GLN A 151 0.77 -7.39 -8.06
CA GLN A 151 0.69 -5.96 -8.30
C GLN A 151 0.45 -5.18 -7.02
N ILE A 152 -0.48 -5.60 -6.15
CA ILE A 152 -0.76 -4.95 -4.86
C ILE A 152 0.48 -4.94 -3.95
N VAL A 153 1.19 -6.08 -3.84
CA VAL A 153 2.43 -6.14 -3.05
C VAL A 153 3.50 -5.21 -3.62
N LEU A 154 3.65 -5.21 -4.96
CA LEU A 154 4.65 -4.37 -5.63
C LEU A 154 4.36 -2.89 -5.41
N ILE A 155 3.14 -2.43 -5.71
CA ILE A 155 2.79 -1.01 -5.56
C ILE A 155 2.91 -0.55 -4.09
N TYR A 156 2.57 -1.40 -3.11
CA TYR A 156 2.71 -1.08 -1.70
C TYR A 156 4.19 -0.89 -1.34
N LEU A 157 5.06 -1.83 -1.70
CA LEU A 157 6.48 -1.75 -1.35
C LEU A 157 7.23 -0.71 -2.17
N THR A 158 6.90 -0.50 -3.45
CA THR A 158 7.70 0.37 -4.32
C THR A 158 7.12 1.75 -4.52
N ALA A 159 5.81 1.91 -4.66
CA ALA A 159 5.18 3.19 -4.96
C ALA A 159 4.60 3.89 -3.73
N LEU A 160 4.58 3.22 -2.58
CA LEU A 160 4.21 3.81 -1.29
C LEU A 160 5.39 3.84 -0.30
N MET A 161 6.02 2.69 0.00
CA MET A 161 7.10 2.67 1.01
C MET A 161 8.37 3.40 0.55
N ILE A 162 8.88 3.17 -0.67
CA ILE A 162 10.13 3.80 -1.13
C ILE A 162 10.03 5.35 -1.17
N PRO A 163 8.99 5.96 -1.77
CA PRO A 163 8.80 7.42 -1.70
C PRO A 163 8.67 7.92 -0.27
N GLY A 164 7.98 7.18 0.60
CA GLY A 164 7.90 7.47 2.02
C GLY A 164 9.28 7.52 2.69
N ILE A 165 10.15 6.54 2.40
CA ILE A 165 11.53 6.53 2.88
C ILE A 165 12.28 7.77 2.39
N PHE A 166 12.14 8.14 1.12
CA PHE A 166 12.76 9.36 0.61
C PHE A 166 12.21 10.63 1.27
N ALA A 167 10.94 10.65 1.68
CA ALA A 167 10.38 11.78 2.42
C ALA A 167 11.00 11.95 3.81
N PHE A 168 11.45 10.86 4.45
CA PHE A 168 12.11 10.89 5.75
C PHE A 168 13.64 11.05 5.69
N VAL A 169 14.29 10.53 4.66
CA VAL A 169 15.76 10.50 4.56
C VAL A 169 16.33 11.73 3.86
N LEU A 170 15.62 12.30 2.88
CA LEU A 170 16.14 13.43 2.12
C LEU A 170 16.00 14.74 2.92
N PRO A 171 17.09 15.50 3.13
CA PRO A 171 17.04 16.77 3.84
C PRO A 171 16.06 17.78 3.23
N GLY A 172 15.38 18.53 4.08
CA GLY A 172 14.44 19.58 3.64
C GLY A 172 13.10 19.06 3.12
N ARG A 173 12.82 17.76 3.25
CA ARG A 173 11.46 17.22 3.06
C ARG A 173 10.66 17.36 4.35
N LEU A 174 9.35 17.58 4.22
CA LEU A 174 8.47 17.81 5.37
C LEU A 174 8.60 16.72 6.45
N MET A 175 8.53 15.44 6.07
CA MET A 175 8.62 14.33 7.04
C MET A 175 10.02 14.23 7.68
N ASN A 176 11.08 14.52 6.93
CA ASN A 176 12.45 14.61 7.46
C ASN A 176 12.58 15.71 8.52
N VAL A 177 12.07 16.91 8.24
CA VAL A 177 12.09 18.04 9.17
C VAL A 177 11.23 17.76 10.41
N MET A 178 10.02 17.19 10.22
CA MET A 178 9.18 16.81 11.36
C MET A 178 9.83 15.76 12.27
N LEU A 179 10.58 14.81 11.70
CA LEU A 179 11.22 13.74 12.46
C LEU A 179 12.51 14.18 13.15
N LEU A 180 13.41 14.88 12.43
CA LEU A 180 14.78 15.16 12.88
C LEU A 180 15.06 16.62 13.26
N GLY A 181 14.22 17.55 12.82
CA GLY A 181 14.33 18.97 13.17
C GLY A 181 13.66 19.32 14.48
#